data_AF-F2TX80-F1
#
_entry.id   AF-F2TX80-F1
#
_cell.length_a   1.000
_cell.length_b   1.000
_cell.length_c   1.000
_cell.angle_alpha   90.00
_cell.angle_beta   90.00
_cell.angle_gamma   90.00
#
_symmetry.space_group_name_H-M   'P 1'
#
loop_
_entity.id
_entity.type
_entity.pdbx_description
1 polymer ?
#
loop_
_entity_poly.entity_id
_entity_poly.type
_entity_poly.pdbx_seq_one_letter_code
_entity_poly.pdbx_strand_id
1 'polypeptide(L)' 'MLLFDNSYFSNLLNPKDGLLVLPTDKALLDSPTMAKFVNLYAQDQAKFFADYTAAHQKLSELGAF' A
#
# COMPACT_ATOMS: atom_id res chain seq x y z
N MET A 1 12.73 -6.09 14.24
CA MET A 1 12.18 -4.75 14.56
C MET A 1 11.00 -4.52 13.65
N LEU A 2 9.86 -4.04 14.15
CA LEU A 2 8.72 -3.70 13.31
C LEU A 2 9.02 -2.37 12.61
N LEU A 3 8.98 -2.36 11.28
CA LEU A 3 9.25 -1.20 10.44
C LEU A 3 8.00 -0.84 9.65
N PHE A 4 7.71 0.45 9.56
CA PHE A 4 6.70 0.97 8.66
C PHE A 4 7.40 1.46 7.40
N ASP A 5 7.27 0.71 6.31
CA ASP A 5 7.94 0.94 5.04
C ASP A 5 7.03 0.51 3.87
N ASN A 6 7.55 0.53 2.65
CA ASN A 6 6.80 0.12 1.46
C ASN A 6 6.83 -1.39 1.16
N SER A 7 7.36 -2.24 2.07
CA SER A 7 7.58 -3.66 1.79
C SER A 7 6.28 -4.42 1.50
N TYR A 8 5.14 -3.91 1.97
CA TYR A 8 3.81 -4.42 1.62
C TYR A 8 3.62 -4.51 0.11
N PHE A 9 3.93 -3.44 -0.63
CA PHE A 9 3.73 -3.40 -2.09
C PHE A 9 4.73 -4.29 -2.83
N SER A 10 6.00 -4.32 -2.36
CA SER A 10 7.01 -5.22 -2.93
C SER A 10 6.65 -6.69 -2.72
N ASN A 11 6.11 -7.06 -1.56
CA ASN A 11 5.62 -8.41 -1.28
C ASN A 11 4.36 -8.74 -2.08
N LEU A 12 3.49 -7.77 -2.33
CA LEU A 12 2.31 -7.98 -3.17
C LEU A 12 2.69 -8.30 -4.64
N LEU A 13 3.72 -7.63 -5.17
CA LEU A 13 4.23 -7.90 -6.52
C LEU A 13 5.05 -9.19 -6.62
N ASN A 14 5.83 -9.50 -5.59
CA ASN A 14 6.68 -10.70 -5.51
C ASN A 14 6.48 -11.39 -4.16
N PRO A 15 5.42 -12.20 -4.00
CA PRO A 15 5.11 -12.87 -2.74
C PRO A 15 6.25 -13.75 -2.27
N LYS A 16 6.63 -13.60 -1.00
CA LYS A 16 7.64 -14.43 -0.34
C LYS A 16 6.98 -15.51 0.52
N ASP A 17 7.61 -16.67 0.59
CA ASP A 17 7.15 -17.75 1.45
C ASP A 17 7.07 -17.31 2.92
N GLY A 18 6.01 -17.72 3.60
CA GLY A 18 5.75 -17.36 4.99
C GLY A 18 5.16 -15.96 5.21
N LEU A 19 4.93 -15.17 4.16
CA LEU A 19 4.20 -13.89 4.25
C LEU A 19 2.77 -14.02 3.76
N LEU A 20 1.84 -13.41 4.50
CA LEU A 20 0.41 -13.39 4.16
C LEU A 20 0.14 -12.42 3.01
N VAL A 21 -0.66 -12.86 2.05
CA VAL A 21 -1.28 -12.00 1.02
C VAL A 21 -2.75 -12.38 0.94
N LEU A 22 -3.63 -11.47 1.35
CA LEU A 22 -5.07 -11.69 1.37
C LEU A 22 -5.67 -11.58 -0.04
N PRO A 23 -6.86 -12.15 -0.27
CA PRO A 23 -7.59 -11.94 -1.53
C PRO A 23 -7.84 -10.45 -1.85
N THR A 24 -8.07 -9.61 -0.84
CA THR A 24 -8.26 -8.16 -1.01
C THR A 24 -6.98 -7.46 -1.44
N ASP A 25 -5.82 -7.93 -1.01
CA ASP A 25 -4.53 -7.38 -1.43
C ASP A 25 -4.30 -7.70 -2.91
N LYS A 26 -4.58 -8.95 -3.31
CA LYS A 26 -4.47 -9.40 -4.71
C LYS A 26 -5.40 -8.61 -5.64
N ALA A 27 -6.61 -8.29 -5.18
CA ALA A 27 -7.58 -7.52 -5.96
C ALA A 27 -7.07 -6.12 -6.36
N LEU A 28 -6.07 -5.57 -5.68
CA LEU A 28 -5.41 -4.32 -6.08
C LEU A 28 -4.68 -4.45 -7.43
N LEU A 29 -4.25 -5.65 -7.81
CA LEU A 29 -3.58 -5.92 -9.08
C LEU A 29 -4.57 -6.15 -10.23
N ASP A 30 -5.81 -6.54 -9.92
CA ASP A 30 -6.85 -6.80 -10.92
C ASP A 30 -7.42 -5.50 -11.54
N SER A 31 -7.25 -4.36 -10.86
CA SER A 31 -7.66 -3.05 -11.35
C SER A 31 -6.48 -2.28 -11.96
N PRO A 32 -6.51 -1.89 -13.25
CA PRO A 32 -5.40 -1.15 -13.88
C PRO A 32 -5.04 0.16 -13.15
N THR A 33 -6.03 0.85 -12.61
CA THR A 33 -5.82 2.10 -11.85
C THR A 33 -5.11 1.83 -10.54
N MET A 34 -5.48 0.76 -9.82
CA MET A 34 -4.86 0.42 -8.53
C MET A 34 -3.48 -0.23 -8.71
N ALA A 35 -3.33 -1.08 -9.72
CA ALA A 35 -2.06 -1.71 -10.07
C ALA A 35 -0.96 -0.66 -10.34
N LYS A 36 -1.31 0.49 -10.94
CA LYS A 36 -0.39 1.62 -11.10
C LYS A 36 0.17 2.10 -9.76
N PHE A 37 -0.68 2.25 -8.74
CA PHE A 37 -0.25 2.69 -7.41
C PHE A 37 0.56 1.62 -6.68
N VAL A 38 0.20 0.34 -6.81
CA VAL A 38 1.01 -0.76 -6.25
C VAL A 38 2.43 -0.73 -6.81
N ASN A 39 2.57 -0.60 -8.14
CA ASN A 39 3.89 -0.49 -8.78
C ASN A 39 4.65 0.78 -8.36
N LEU A 40 3.97 1.93 -8.30
CA LEU A 40 4.57 3.19 -7.87
C LEU A 40 5.14 3.09 -6.45
N TYR A 41 4.33 2.62 -5.50
CA TYR A 41 4.73 2.56 -4.09
C TYR A 41 5.79 1.51 -3.82
N ALA A 42 5.81 0.41 -4.59
CA ALA A 42 6.89 -0.58 -4.51
C ALA A 42 8.26 0.00 -4.94
N GLN A 43 8.27 1.02 -5.81
CA GLN A 43 9.49 1.63 -6.35
C GLN A 43 9.87 2.93 -5.64
N ASP A 44 8.91 3.64 -5.06
CA ASP A 44 9.11 4.95 -4.43
C ASP A 44 8.45 5.00 -3.04
N GLN A 45 9.25 4.74 -2.02
CA GLN A 45 8.81 4.81 -0.62
C GLN A 45 8.46 6.24 -0.18
N ALA A 46 9.16 7.26 -0.69
CA ALA A 46 8.87 8.64 -0.33
C ALA A 46 7.48 9.05 -0.83
N LYS A 47 7.14 8.64 -2.06
CA LYS A 47 5.80 8.85 -2.61
C LYS A 47 4.72 8.10 -1.82
N PHE A 48 5.00 6.85 -1.43
CA PHE A 48 4.11 6.10 -0.55
C PHE A 48 3.85 6.85 0.75
N PHE A 49 4.88 7.32 1.46
CA PHE A 49 4.71 8.04 2.71
C PHE A 49 3.96 9.36 2.56
N ALA A 50 4.22 10.11 1.50
CA ALA A 50 3.50 11.35 1.21
C ALA A 50 1.99 11.09 1.02
N ASP A 51 1.64 10.09 0.22
CA ASP A 51 0.24 9.75 -0.06
C ASP A 51 -0.44 9.08 1.13
N TYR A 52 0.27 8.22 1.87
CA TYR A 52 -0.21 7.59 3.09
C TYR A 52 -0.56 8.64 4.14
N THR A 53 0.32 9.61 4.36
CA THR A 53 0.08 10.69 5.34
C THR A 53 -1.18 11.47 4.98
N ALA A 54 -1.32 11.88 3.71
CA ALA A 54 -2.50 12.61 3.24
C ALA A 54 -3.80 11.79 3.33
N ALA A 55 -3.76 10.50 2.98
CA ALA A 55 -4.92 9.61 3.06
C ALA A 55 -5.31 9.30 4.51
N HIS A 56 -4.32 9.02 5.37
CA HIS A 56 -4.54 8.69 6.76
C HIS A 56 -5.10 9.89 7.55
N GLN A 57 -4.62 11.10 7.28
CA GLN A 57 -5.18 12.32 7.85
C GLN A 57 -6.67 12.45 7.50
N LYS A 58 -7.02 12.39 6.21
CA LYS A 58 -8.41 12.47 5.75
C LYS A 58 -9.30 11.41 6.38
N LEU A 59 -8.79 10.19 6.53
CA LEU A 59 -9.50 9.10 7.19
C LEU A 59 -9.73 9.41 8.68
N SER A 60 -8.71 9.90 9.38
CA SER A 60 -8.78 10.21 10.80
C SER A 60 -9.72 11.38 11.15
N GLU A 61 -9.89 12.32 10.21
CA GLU A 61 -10.75 13.51 10.37
C GLU A 61 -12.15 13.31 9.76
N LEU A 62 -12.46 12.13 9.22
CA LEU A 62 -13.75 11.84 8.61
C LEU A 62 -14.86 11.87 9.67
N GLY A 63 -15.76 12.86 9.57
CA GLY A 63 -16.83 13.07 10.55
C GLY A 63 -16.40 13.85 11.80
N ALA A 64 -15.23 14.51 11.77
CA ALA A 64 -14.74 15.34 12.87
C ALA A 64 -15.49 16.69 13.04
N PHE A 65 -16.59 16.92 12.31
CA PHE A 65 -17.47 18.09 12.44
C PHE A 65 -18.92 17.69 12.18
#